data_AF-A0A9E5HUS5-F1
#
_entry.id   AF-A0A9E5HUS5-F1
#
_cell.length_a   1.000
_cell.length_b   1.000
_cell.length_c   1.000
_cell.angle_alpha   90.00
_cell.angle_beta   90.00
_cell.angle_gamma   90.00
#
_symmetry.space_group_name_H-M   'P 1'
#
loop_
_entity.id
_entity.type
_entity.pdbx_description
1 polymer ?
#
loop_
_entity_poly.entity_id
_entity_poly.type
_entity_poly.pdbx_seq_one_letter_code
_entity_poly.pdbx_strand_id
1 'polypeptide(L)'
;MEILRFEGSSRVPLKQKKSFRVILGITVMGVFAALGSTLAANITINSGPVEFGQGLAAASACDGSITVTPTSSFTNSSDTAGTFYLAGIVFAGVDTRTAACGGKEFVINAYDSGTTTANYLGRGASASDSYTAITVNVVDTTVSTAAFNVSDMSGAKPSITSRAGGFTLTFDTPIATAGSIYKVTVESRGNT
;
A
#
# COMPACT_ATOMS: atom_id res chain seq x y z
N MET A 1 -87.25 -3.64 20.68
CA MET A 1 -85.87 -3.16 20.48
C MET A 1 -85.45 -2.49 21.78
N GLU A 2 -84.72 -3.21 22.61
CA GLU A 2 -84.05 -2.63 23.77
C GLU A 2 -82.56 -2.97 23.69
N ILE A 3 -81.84 -1.87 23.79
CA ILE A 3 -80.41 -1.63 23.86
C ILE A 3 -79.83 -2.18 25.16
N LEU A 4 -78.81 -3.04 25.02
CA LEU A 4 -77.93 -3.50 26.08
C LEU A 4 -76.57 -3.72 25.35
N ARG A 5 -75.41 -3.16 25.73
CA ARG A 5 -74.79 -3.15 27.06
C ARG A 5 -73.53 -2.25 27.13
N PHE A 6 -73.39 -1.63 28.31
CA PHE A 6 -72.23 -1.55 29.22
C PHE A 6 -70.95 -0.73 28.86
N GLU A 7 -70.86 0.36 29.62
CA GLU A 7 -69.71 1.09 30.20
C GLU A 7 -68.36 0.36 30.30
N GLY A 8 -67.27 1.10 30.06
CA GLY A 8 -65.89 0.70 30.35
C GLY A 8 -64.94 1.90 30.47
N SER A 9 -64.31 2.02 31.63
CA SER A 9 -63.66 3.21 32.20
C SER A 9 -62.20 3.48 31.76
N SER A 10 -61.78 4.74 31.98
CA SER A 10 -60.46 5.24 32.45
C SER A 10 -59.29 5.56 31.48
N ARG A 11 -58.96 6.88 31.48
CA ARG A 11 -57.64 7.58 31.60
C ARG A 11 -56.57 7.27 30.51
N VAL A 12 -55.92 8.20 29.83
CA VAL A 12 -55.17 9.43 30.23
C VAL A 12 -54.94 10.30 28.98
N PRO A 13 -55.05 11.65 29.04
CA PRO A 13 -54.56 12.53 27.98
C PRO A 13 -53.18 13.13 28.34
N LEU A 14 -52.11 12.74 27.63
CA LEU A 14 -50.82 13.43 27.71
C LEU A 14 -50.66 14.38 26.52
N LYS A 15 -50.82 15.67 26.82
CA LYS A 15 -50.73 16.81 25.89
C LYS A 15 -49.31 17.38 25.88
N GLN A 16 -48.73 17.44 24.68
CA GLN A 16 -47.65 18.29 24.16
C GLN A 16 -46.60 18.88 25.12
N LYS A 17 -45.32 18.54 24.87
CA LYS A 17 -44.19 19.45 25.08
C LYS A 17 -43.40 19.67 23.78
N LYS A 18 -43.10 20.95 23.58
CA LYS A 18 -42.34 21.60 22.51
C LYS A 18 -40.83 21.38 22.74
N SER A 19 -40.12 20.83 21.76
CA SER A 19 -38.79 21.30 21.30
C SER A 19 -38.27 20.33 20.23
N PHE A 20 -38.51 20.73 18.99
CA PHE A 20 -37.97 20.10 17.79
C PHE A 20 -36.46 20.40 17.75
N ARG A 21 -35.64 19.51 18.30
CA ARG A 21 -34.23 19.42 17.95
C ARG A 21 -34.13 18.49 16.77
N VAL A 22 -34.06 19.08 15.58
CA VAL A 22 -33.62 18.43 14.35
C VAL A 22 -32.22 17.92 14.58
N ILE A 23 -32.07 16.62 14.81
CA ILE A 23 -30.81 15.91 14.60
C ILE A 23 -31.10 14.92 13.48
N LEU A 24 -31.15 15.47 12.27
CA LEU A 24 -31.01 14.72 11.04
C LEU A 24 -29.50 14.55 10.82
N GLY A 25 -28.93 13.54 11.48
CA GLY A 25 -27.51 13.19 11.38
C GLY A 25 -27.38 11.74 10.95
N ILE A 26 -27.84 11.42 9.73
CA ILE A 26 -27.52 10.16 9.08
C ILE A 26 -26.06 10.25 8.67
N THR A 27 -25.16 9.71 9.48
CA THR A 27 -23.88 9.21 9.02
C THR A 27 -23.56 7.93 9.77
N VAL A 28 -24.00 6.81 9.20
CA VAL A 28 -23.31 5.54 9.37
C VAL A 28 -21.92 5.77 8.78
N MET A 29 -21.00 6.25 9.62
CA MET A 29 -19.59 6.29 9.30
C MET A 29 -19.15 4.84 9.28
N GLY A 30 -19.21 4.26 8.08
CA GLY A 30 -18.67 2.95 7.81
C GLY A 30 -17.23 2.96 8.27
N VAL A 31 -16.96 2.21 9.33
CA VAL A 31 -15.63 1.69 9.58
C VAL A 31 -15.36 0.76 8.39
N PHE A 32 -14.90 1.33 7.29
CA PHE A 32 -14.18 0.57 6.30
C PHE A 32 -12.92 0.12 7.01
N ALA A 33 -13.04 -1.07 7.62
CA ALA A 33 -11.93 -1.90 7.96
C ALA A 33 -10.94 -1.79 6.80
N ALA A 34 -9.70 -1.44 7.13
CA ALA A 34 -8.59 -1.64 6.24
C ALA A 34 -8.62 -3.12 5.84
N LEU A 35 -9.23 -3.41 4.69
CA LEU A 35 -9.07 -4.68 4.01
C LEU A 35 -7.65 -4.62 3.46
N GLY A 36 -6.71 -4.90 4.35
CA GLY A 36 -5.35 -5.23 4.04
C GLY A 36 -5.36 -6.54 3.26
N SER A 37 -5.67 -6.46 1.97
CA SER A 37 -5.27 -7.49 1.03
C SER A 37 -3.84 -7.18 0.58
N THR A 38 -2.91 -7.23 1.53
CA THR A 38 -1.50 -7.45 1.20
C THR A 38 -1.43 -8.88 0.66
N LEU A 39 -1.43 -9.04 -0.66
CA LEU A 39 -1.12 -10.32 -1.28
C LEU A 39 0.37 -10.59 -1.03
N ALA A 40 0.66 -11.26 0.09
CA ALA A 40 2.00 -11.77 0.36
C ALA A 40 2.25 -12.96 -0.58
N ALA A 41 2.85 -12.71 -1.73
CA ALA A 41 3.32 -13.77 -2.61
C ALA A 41 4.61 -14.36 -2.02
N ASN A 42 4.50 -15.50 -1.34
CA ASN A 42 5.66 -16.34 -0.99
C ASN A 42 6.03 -17.15 -2.24
N ILE A 43 7.06 -16.71 -2.96
CA ILE A 43 7.43 -17.33 -4.23
C ILE A 43 8.38 -18.47 -3.94
N THR A 44 7.82 -19.66 -3.73
CA THR A 44 8.57 -20.90 -3.89
C THR A 44 8.73 -21.18 -5.37
N ILE A 45 9.94 -20.98 -5.90
CA ILE A 45 10.26 -21.23 -7.31
C ILE A 45 10.30 -22.74 -7.54
N ASN A 46 9.23 -23.30 -8.12
CA ASN A 46 9.27 -24.66 -8.68
C ASN A 46 8.37 -24.79 -9.94
N SER A 47 9.02 -24.80 -11.10
CA SER A 47 8.68 -25.33 -12.45
C SER A 47 7.23 -25.40 -13.02
N GLY A 48 6.21 -24.76 -12.44
CA GLY A 48 4.83 -24.74 -12.99
C GLY A 48 4.47 -23.49 -13.83
N PRO A 49 3.42 -23.53 -14.68
CA PRO A 49 2.93 -22.37 -15.44
C PRO A 49 2.39 -21.27 -14.53
N VAL A 50 2.79 -20.03 -14.80
CA VAL A 50 2.48 -18.84 -13.98
C VAL A 50 1.27 -18.11 -14.58
N GLU A 51 0.23 -17.87 -13.78
CA GLU A 51 -1.03 -17.25 -14.22
C GLU A 51 -1.05 -15.72 -14.01
N PHE A 52 -1.68 -15.02 -14.95
CA PHE A 52 -1.79 -13.57 -14.98
C PHE A 52 -2.67 -13.05 -13.83
N GLY A 53 -2.14 -12.13 -13.01
CA GLY A 53 -2.89 -11.47 -11.93
C GLY A 53 -2.39 -11.72 -10.50
N GLN A 54 -1.34 -12.54 -10.31
CA GLN A 54 -0.79 -12.81 -8.97
C GLN A 54 0.51 -12.06 -8.63
N GLY A 55 0.97 -11.13 -9.48
CA GLY A 55 2.12 -10.28 -9.17
C GLY A 55 3.40 -11.09 -8.92
N LEU A 56 4.10 -11.50 -9.97
CA LEU A 56 5.39 -12.21 -9.84
C LEU A 56 6.44 -11.28 -9.21
N ALA A 57 6.63 -11.34 -7.89
CA ALA A 57 7.64 -10.56 -7.16
C ALA A 57 9.01 -11.26 -7.14
N ALA A 58 9.70 -11.41 -8.27
CA ALA A 58 11.00 -12.09 -8.26
C ALA A 58 12.03 -11.32 -7.42
N ALA A 59 12.36 -11.87 -6.24
CA ALA A 59 13.41 -11.43 -5.35
C ALA A 59 14.55 -12.45 -5.36
N SER A 60 15.60 -12.18 -6.14
CA SER A 60 16.92 -12.75 -5.88
C SER A 60 17.90 -11.60 -5.64
N ALA A 61 17.78 -10.98 -4.48
CA ALA A 61 18.82 -10.14 -3.92
C ALA A 61 19.80 -11.03 -3.13
N CYS A 62 20.83 -10.42 -2.57
CA CYS A 62 21.88 -10.99 -1.70
C CYS A 62 21.41 -11.84 -0.50
N ASP A 63 20.09 -12.02 -0.33
CA ASP A 63 19.47 -12.92 0.63
C ASP A 63 18.21 -13.54 -0.02
N GLY A 64 18.01 -14.85 0.19
CA GLY A 64 16.86 -15.61 -0.30
C GLY A 64 15.60 -15.51 0.59
N SER A 65 15.69 -14.82 1.74
CA SER A 65 14.56 -14.62 2.66
C SER A 65 13.79 -13.32 2.43
N ILE A 66 14.19 -12.51 1.44
CA ILE A 66 13.59 -11.21 1.15
C ILE A 66 12.19 -11.39 0.55
N THR A 67 11.22 -10.74 1.18
CA THR A 67 9.85 -10.62 0.71
C THR A 67 9.59 -9.20 0.22
N VAL A 68 8.85 -9.07 -0.88
CA VAL A 68 8.50 -7.78 -1.51
C VAL A 68 6.99 -7.70 -1.61
N THR A 69 6.40 -6.70 -0.94
CA THR A 69 4.95 -6.54 -0.85
C THR A 69 4.55 -5.13 -1.30
N PRO A 70 4.00 -4.96 -2.52
CA PRO A 70 3.41 -3.71 -2.96
C PRO A 70 2.22 -3.32 -2.08
N THR A 71 2.05 -2.04 -1.81
CA THR A 71 0.89 -1.49 -1.09
C THR A 71 0.14 -0.51 -1.98
N SER A 72 -1.17 -0.40 -1.78
CA SER A 72 -2.01 0.54 -2.52
C SER A 72 -2.71 1.52 -1.59
N SER A 73 -3.03 2.70 -2.11
CA SER A 73 -3.86 3.69 -1.46
C SER A 73 -4.97 4.13 -2.41
N PHE A 74 -6.15 4.38 -1.86
CA PHE A 74 -7.29 4.89 -2.61
C PHE A 74 -7.31 6.41 -2.57
N THR A 75 -7.39 7.04 -3.73
CA THR A 75 -7.57 8.49 -3.87
C THR A 75 -8.88 8.77 -4.57
N ASN A 76 -9.71 9.60 -3.94
CA ASN A 76 -10.98 10.07 -4.47
C ASN A 76 -11.02 11.58 -4.29
N SER A 77 -10.52 12.29 -5.30
CA SER A 77 -10.55 13.76 -5.38
C SER A 77 -11.79 14.19 -6.17
N SER A 78 -12.25 15.42 -5.98
CA SER A 78 -13.46 15.97 -6.60
C SER A 78 -13.49 15.83 -8.13
N ASP A 79 -12.32 15.74 -8.77
CA ASP A 79 -12.15 15.75 -10.22
C ASP A 79 -11.71 14.39 -10.81
N THR A 80 -11.71 13.31 -10.03
CA THR A 80 -11.28 11.99 -10.50
C THR A 80 -12.20 10.89 -9.99
N ALA A 81 -12.58 9.94 -10.86
CA ALA A 81 -13.17 8.69 -10.39
C ALA A 81 -12.19 8.01 -9.42
N GLY A 82 -12.70 7.54 -8.28
CA GLY A 82 -11.86 6.95 -7.23
C GLY A 82 -10.91 5.88 -7.78
N THR A 83 -9.61 6.07 -7.55
CA THR A 83 -8.54 5.25 -8.16
C THR A 83 -7.60 4.73 -7.08
N PHE A 84 -7.15 3.48 -7.24
CA PHE A 84 -6.08 2.91 -6.42
C PHE A 84 -4.72 3.17 -7.07
N TYR A 85 -3.80 3.76 -6.30
CA TYR A 85 -2.41 3.98 -6.71
C TYR A 85 -1.47 3.07 -5.94
N LEU A 86 -0.29 2.81 -6.52
CA LEU A 86 0.81 2.18 -5.81
C LEU A 86 1.33 3.17 -4.75
N ALA A 87 1.02 2.89 -3.48
CA ALA A 87 1.36 3.77 -2.36
C ALA A 87 2.75 3.51 -1.82
N GLY A 88 3.25 2.29 -1.97
CA GLY A 88 4.55 1.91 -1.45
C GLY A 88 4.91 0.47 -1.73
N ILE A 89 6.08 0.08 -1.25
CA ILE A 89 6.59 -1.29 -1.34
C ILE A 89 7.28 -1.63 -0.02
N VAL A 90 6.81 -2.68 0.62
CA VAL A 90 7.38 -3.19 1.87
C VAL A 90 8.36 -4.31 1.55
N PHE A 91 9.58 -4.18 2.06
CA PHE A 91 10.62 -5.18 2.03
C PHE A 91 10.81 -5.73 3.45
N ALA A 92 10.75 -7.05 3.61
CA ALA A 92 10.99 -7.72 4.87
C ALA A 92 11.86 -8.96 4.69
N GLY A 93 12.56 -9.39 5.74
CA GLY A 93 13.57 -10.45 5.65
C GLY A 93 14.88 -9.97 5.03
N VAL A 94 15.24 -8.70 5.17
CA VAL A 94 16.51 -8.17 4.66
C VAL A 94 17.61 -8.33 5.71
N ASP A 95 18.56 -9.23 5.47
CA ASP A 95 19.75 -9.39 6.31
C ASP A 95 20.82 -8.32 6.01
N THR A 96 20.97 -7.38 6.93
CA THR A 96 21.86 -6.22 6.78
C THR A 96 23.32 -6.48 7.14
N ARG A 97 23.70 -7.71 7.48
CA ARG A 97 25.11 -8.04 7.78
C ARG A 97 25.95 -8.02 6.50
N THR A 98 27.24 -7.65 6.57
CA THR A 98 28.18 -7.68 5.43
C THR A 98 28.21 -9.02 4.67
N ALA A 99 28.03 -10.15 5.36
CA ALA A 99 28.02 -11.48 4.73
C ALA A 99 26.77 -11.74 3.86
N ALA A 100 25.74 -10.91 3.98
CA ALA A 100 24.49 -10.96 3.23
C ALA A 100 24.32 -9.66 2.41
N CYS A 101 23.38 -8.79 2.81
CA CYS A 101 23.08 -7.57 2.08
C CYS A 101 23.76 -6.30 2.59
N GLY A 102 24.48 -6.36 3.72
CA GLY A 102 25.24 -5.22 4.22
C GLY A 102 26.25 -4.72 3.20
N GLY A 103 26.22 -3.42 2.90
CA GLY A 103 27.10 -2.78 1.91
C GLY A 103 26.72 -3.05 0.44
N LYS A 104 25.52 -3.59 0.18
CA LYS A 104 24.96 -3.72 -1.17
C LYS A 104 24.01 -2.57 -1.49
N GLU A 105 23.79 -2.33 -2.78
CA GLU A 105 22.71 -1.48 -3.27
C GLU A 105 21.58 -2.34 -3.85
N PHE A 106 20.35 -2.05 -3.47
CA PHE A 106 19.14 -2.61 -4.07
C PHE A 106 18.65 -1.73 -5.21
N VAL A 107 18.40 -2.35 -6.36
CA VAL A 107 17.76 -1.74 -7.52
C VAL A 107 16.34 -2.26 -7.61
N ILE A 108 15.38 -1.36 -7.47
CA ILE A 108 13.97 -1.69 -7.37
C ILE A 108 13.27 -1.15 -8.61
N ASN A 109 12.68 -2.07 -9.36
CA ASN A 109 11.95 -1.77 -10.59
C ASN A 109 10.54 -2.33 -10.51
N ALA A 110 9.59 -1.63 -11.12
CA ALA A 110 8.28 -2.17 -11.41
C ALA A 110 8.05 -2.24 -12.92
N TYR A 111 7.10 -3.09 -13.33
CA TYR A 111 6.76 -3.35 -14.72
C TYR A 111 5.24 -3.32 -14.88
N ASP A 112 4.78 -2.72 -15.98
CA ASP A 112 3.41 -2.86 -16.45
C ASP A 112 3.24 -4.17 -17.22
N SER A 113 2.06 -4.75 -17.10
CA SER A 113 1.58 -5.94 -17.80
C SER A 113 1.70 -5.88 -19.33
N GLY A 114 1.73 -4.68 -19.91
CA GLY A 114 1.85 -4.45 -21.35
C GLY A 114 3.25 -4.11 -21.85
N THR A 115 4.26 -3.99 -20.96
CA THR A 115 5.58 -3.50 -21.35
C THR A 115 6.72 -4.34 -20.76
N THR A 116 7.84 -4.39 -21.47
CA THR A 116 9.11 -4.90 -20.94
C THR A 116 9.96 -3.78 -20.32
N THR A 117 9.43 -2.56 -20.28
CA THR A 117 10.13 -1.38 -19.80
C THR A 117 10.25 -1.44 -18.28
N ALA A 118 11.48 -1.57 -17.80
CA ALA A 118 11.78 -1.41 -16.38
C ALA A 118 11.47 0.03 -15.91
N ASN A 119 11.26 0.19 -14.61
CA ASN A 119 11.06 1.48 -13.94
C ASN A 119 9.66 2.07 -14.13
N TYR A 120 8.65 1.21 -14.26
CA TYR A 120 7.26 1.61 -14.28
C TYR A 120 6.74 1.92 -12.87
N LEU A 121 7.34 2.91 -12.21
CA LEU A 121 6.98 3.35 -10.84
C LEU A 121 6.19 4.66 -10.85
N GLY A 122 6.16 5.34 -11.99
CA GLY A 122 5.35 6.54 -12.20
C GLY A 122 6.05 7.55 -13.09
N ARG A 123 5.37 8.02 -14.14
CA ARG A 123 5.88 9.09 -14.99
C ARG A 123 5.09 10.37 -14.74
N GLY A 124 5.74 11.33 -14.09
CA GLY A 124 5.20 12.67 -13.89
C GLY A 124 5.25 13.51 -15.17
N ALA A 125 4.71 14.72 -15.11
CA ALA A 125 4.75 15.67 -16.23
C ALA A 125 6.19 16.05 -16.61
N SER A 126 7.10 16.06 -15.63
CA SER A 126 8.53 16.28 -15.80
C SER A 126 9.36 15.10 -15.27
N ALA A 127 10.64 15.06 -15.64
CA ALA A 127 11.58 14.05 -15.13
C ALA A 127 11.75 14.14 -13.60
N SER A 128 11.73 15.36 -13.03
CA SER A 128 11.79 15.65 -11.58
C SER A 128 10.62 15.06 -10.79
N ASP A 129 9.48 14.86 -11.45
CA ASP A 129 8.27 14.32 -10.83
C ASP A 129 8.08 12.84 -11.14
N SER A 130 8.98 12.23 -11.93
CA SER A 130 8.89 10.81 -12.31
C SER A 130 9.67 9.95 -11.33
N TYR A 131 9.11 8.80 -10.95
CA TYR A 131 9.83 7.75 -10.26
C TYR A 131 10.49 6.84 -11.30
N THR A 132 11.82 6.85 -11.34
CA THR A 132 12.62 5.92 -12.15
C THR A 132 12.98 4.67 -11.33
N ALA A 133 14.00 3.90 -11.74
CA ALA A 133 14.58 2.86 -10.90
C ALA A 133 14.91 3.44 -9.53
N ILE A 134 14.46 2.77 -8.46
CA ILE A 134 14.75 3.20 -7.10
C ILE A 134 15.98 2.46 -6.62
N THR A 135 16.98 3.21 -6.18
CA THR A 135 18.20 2.65 -5.61
C THR A 135 18.24 2.87 -4.10
N VAL A 136 18.43 1.79 -3.34
CA VAL A 136 18.50 1.82 -1.87
C VAL A 136 19.80 1.18 -1.42
N ASN A 137 20.64 1.95 -0.75
CA ASN A 137 21.82 1.46 -0.06
C ASN A 137 21.41 0.72 1.21
N VAL A 138 21.83 -0.54 1.31
CA VAL A 138 21.74 -1.34 2.52
C VAL A 138 23.01 -1.10 3.32
N VAL A 139 22.86 -0.40 4.44
CA VAL A 139 23.98 -0.09 5.33
C VAL A 139 24.20 -1.24 6.28
N ASP A 140 25.47 -1.60 6.50
CA ASP A 140 25.79 -2.60 7.50
C ASP A 140 25.48 -2.06 8.91
N THR A 141 24.53 -2.71 9.57
CA THR A 141 24.06 -2.30 10.90
C THR A 141 24.99 -2.71 12.03
N THR A 142 26.04 -3.51 11.75
CA THR A 142 27.14 -3.73 12.69
C THR A 142 28.00 -2.48 12.89
N VAL A 143 27.87 -1.48 11.99
CA VAL A 143 28.66 -0.23 12.01
C VAL A 143 27.80 1.06 11.95
N SER A 144 26.47 0.95 11.87
CA SER A 144 25.54 2.09 11.74
C SER A 144 24.19 1.80 12.38
N THR A 145 23.53 2.83 12.92
CA THR A 145 22.15 2.73 13.46
C THR A 145 21.07 2.87 12.39
N ALA A 146 21.40 3.45 11.23
CA ALA A 146 20.52 3.50 10.06
C ALA A 146 20.85 2.32 9.14
N ALA A 147 19.84 1.51 8.82
CA ALA A 147 19.98 0.27 8.05
C ALA A 147 19.79 0.45 6.54
N PHE A 148 19.05 1.47 6.11
CA PHE A 148 18.67 1.66 4.71
C PHE A 148 18.60 3.15 4.36
N ASN A 149 19.15 3.53 3.21
CA ASN A 149 19.09 4.89 2.68
C ASN A 149 18.82 4.87 1.19
N VAL A 150 17.98 5.76 0.70
CA VAL A 150 17.79 5.96 -0.75
C VAL A 150 19.05 6.62 -1.32
N SER A 151 19.65 6.04 -2.36
CA SER A 151 20.82 6.62 -3.05
C SER A 151 20.43 7.89 -3.82
N ASP A 152 21.40 8.64 -4.34
CA ASP A 152 21.08 9.81 -5.16
C ASP A 152 20.43 9.43 -6.49
N MET A 153 19.10 9.59 -6.55
CA MET A 153 18.31 9.36 -7.75
C MET A 153 17.99 10.67 -8.47
N SER A 154 17.96 10.60 -9.80
CA SER A 154 17.30 11.60 -10.63
C SER A 154 15.78 11.42 -10.56
N GLY A 155 15.03 12.49 -10.34
CA GLY A 155 13.56 12.44 -10.32
C GLY A 155 12.98 12.45 -8.91
N ALA A 156 11.74 11.98 -8.79
CA ALA A 156 11.03 11.92 -7.52
C ALA A 156 11.65 10.84 -6.61
N LYS A 157 11.84 11.18 -5.33
CA LYS A 157 12.41 10.27 -4.33
C LYS A 157 11.29 9.79 -3.39
N PRO A 158 11.03 8.49 -3.26
CA PRO A 158 10.15 7.96 -2.24
C PRO A 158 10.78 8.15 -0.86
N SER A 159 9.94 8.30 0.16
CA SER A 159 10.39 8.25 1.54
C SER A 159 10.67 6.81 1.97
N ILE A 160 11.66 6.62 2.86
CA ILE A 160 12.03 5.31 3.40
C ILE A 160 11.78 5.27 4.90
N THR A 161 11.12 4.22 5.36
CA THR A 161 10.98 3.91 6.79
C THR A 161 11.66 2.59 7.08
N SER A 162 12.78 2.64 7.80
CA SER A 162 13.49 1.44 8.27
C SER A 162 12.68 0.71 9.33
N ARG A 163 12.73 -0.62 9.31
CA ARG A 163 12.10 -1.51 10.30
C ARG A 163 13.05 -2.65 10.64
N ALA A 164 12.78 -3.38 11.71
CA ALA A 164 13.55 -4.57 12.03
C ALA A 164 13.46 -5.58 10.87
N GLY A 165 14.62 -5.95 10.30
CA GLY A 165 14.70 -6.91 9.19
C GLY A 165 14.10 -6.41 7.87
N GLY A 166 13.99 -5.10 7.63
CA GLY A 166 13.45 -4.61 6.37
C GLY A 166 13.19 -3.10 6.32
N PHE A 167 12.51 -2.65 5.26
CA PHE A 167 12.15 -1.24 5.08
C PHE A 167 10.87 -1.09 4.27
N THR A 168 10.27 0.09 4.32
CA THR A 168 9.14 0.46 3.47
C THR A 168 9.53 1.65 2.62
N LEU A 169 9.33 1.53 1.31
CA LEU A 169 9.28 2.67 0.40
C LEU A 169 7.86 3.21 0.38
N THR A 170 7.71 4.52 0.50
CA THR A 170 6.44 5.22 0.40
C THR A 170 6.53 6.27 -0.71
N PHE A 171 5.58 6.22 -1.65
CA PHE A 171 5.44 7.23 -2.68
C PHE A 171 4.59 8.37 -2.11
N ASP A 172 5.23 9.50 -1.80
CA ASP A 172 4.54 10.65 -1.20
C ASP A 172 3.54 11.28 -2.18
N THR A 173 3.80 11.14 -3.48
CA THR A 173 2.92 11.51 -4.60
C THR A 173 2.75 10.32 -5.54
N PRO A 174 1.87 9.36 -5.25
CA PRO A 174 1.66 8.18 -6.10
C PRO A 174 1.20 8.56 -7.51
N ILE A 175 1.85 8.00 -8.54
CA ILE A 175 1.54 8.29 -9.96
C ILE A 175 1.06 7.05 -10.70
N ALA A 176 1.70 5.90 -10.45
CA ALA A 176 1.29 4.64 -11.07
C ALA A 176 0.04 4.09 -10.40
N THR A 177 -0.96 3.72 -11.20
CA THR A 177 -2.16 3.05 -10.68
C THR A 177 -1.81 1.63 -10.26
N ALA A 178 -2.34 1.16 -9.13
CA ALA A 178 -2.01 -0.17 -8.60
C ALA A 178 -2.36 -1.29 -9.59
N GLY A 179 -3.44 -1.14 -10.36
CA GLY A 179 -3.86 -2.11 -11.37
C GLY A 179 -2.92 -2.21 -12.57
N SER A 180 -2.05 -1.23 -12.79
CA SER A 180 -1.03 -1.26 -13.85
C SER A 180 0.29 -1.88 -13.40
N ILE A 181 0.48 -2.20 -12.11
CA ILE A 181 1.69 -2.85 -11.63
C ILE A 181 1.54 -4.37 -11.77
N TYR A 182 2.28 -4.96 -12.70
CA TYR A 182 2.28 -6.40 -12.95
C TYR A 182 3.36 -7.15 -12.16
N LYS A 183 4.53 -6.53 -12.01
CA LYS A 183 5.69 -7.13 -11.35
C LYS A 183 6.54 -6.07 -10.68
N VAL A 184 7.06 -6.40 -9.50
CA VAL A 184 8.13 -5.67 -8.82
C VAL A 184 9.34 -6.58 -8.71
N THR A 185 10.53 -6.07 -9.01
CA THR A 185 11.79 -6.81 -8.88
C THR A 185 12.73 -6.05 -7.97
N VAL A 186 13.53 -6.81 -7.23
CA VAL A 186 14.66 -6.28 -6.47
C VAL A 186 15.92 -7.04 -6.88
N GLU A 187 16.95 -6.29 -7.26
CA GLU A 187 18.27 -6.81 -7.59
C GLU A 187 19.30 -6.19 -6.66
N SER A 188 20.26 -6.98 -6.17
CA SER A 188 21.38 -6.45 -5.37
C SER A 188 22.65 -6.35 -6.19
N ARG A 189 23.36 -5.23 -6.08
CA ARG A 189 24.70 -5.04 -6.66
C ARG A 189 25.70 -4.52 -5.62
N GLY A 190 26.99 -4.55 -5.98
CA GLY A 190 28.04 -3.92 -5.15
C GLY A 190 27.80 -2.41 -5.08
N ASN A 191 27.98 -1.82 -3.89
CA ASN A 191 27.96 -0.37 -3.71
C ASN A 191 29.25 0.20 -4.33
N THR A 192 29.14 1.01 -5.40
CA THR A 192 30.26 1.66 -6.09
C THR A 192 30.54 3.05 -5.56
#